data_AF-A0AAP5YCP0-F1
#
_entry.id   AF-A0AAP5YCP0-F1
#
_cell.length_a   1.000
_cell.length_b   1.000
_cell.length_c   1.000
_cell.angle_alpha   90.00
_cell.angle_beta   90.00
_cell.angle_gamma   90.00
#
_symmetry.space_group_name_H-M   'P 1'
#
loop_
_entity.id
_entity.type
_entity.pdbx_description
1 polymer ?
#
loop_
_entity_poly.entity_id
_entity_poly.type
_entity_poly.pdbx_seq_one_letter_code
_entity_poly.pdbx_strand_id
1 'polypeptide(L)' 'MAAAEQLDTSVEYEIRYFEQGKMHCMRVIAESKKVAYQYYLECGKHNSDLYSIRPDK' A
#
# COMPACT_ATOMS: atom_id res chain seq x y z
N MET A 1 25.69 -9.20 -18.32
CA MET A 1 24.83 -8.65 -17.25
C MET A 1 23.89 -7.66 -17.89
N ALA A 2 22.64 -8.05 -18.14
CA ALA A 2 21.61 -7.11 -18.56
C ALA A 2 21.17 -6.37 -17.29
N ALA A 3 21.54 -5.09 -17.19
CA ALA A 3 20.92 -4.20 -16.23
C ALA A 3 19.46 -4.07 -16.66
N ALA A 4 18.57 -4.77 -15.96
CA ALA A 4 17.15 -4.52 -16.10
C ALA A 4 16.95 -3.04 -15.76
N GLU A 5 16.46 -2.28 -16.72
CA GLU A 5 15.88 -0.96 -16.49
C GLU A 5 14.81 -1.16 -15.42
N GLN A 6 15.16 -0.94 -14.15
CA GLN A 6 14.18 -0.79 -13.09
C GLN A 6 13.48 0.53 -13.41
N LEU A 7 12.49 0.44 -14.29
CA LEU A 7 11.47 1.47 -14.42
C LEU A 7 11.07 1.83 -12.99
N ASP A 8 11.15 3.12 -12.65
CA ASP A 8 10.54 3.72 -11.47
C ASP A 8 9.01 3.56 -11.57
N THR A 9 8.51 2.32 -11.56
CA THR A 9 7.08 1.95 -11.57
C THR A 9 6.46 2.05 -10.19
N SER A 10 7.28 2.36 -9.18
CA SER A 10 6.82 2.60 -7.83
C SER A 10 6.01 3.88 -7.78
N VAL A 11 4.72 3.75 -7.51
CA VAL A 11 3.81 4.88 -7.28
C VAL A 11 3.44 4.92 -5.81
N GLU A 12 3.07 6.11 -5.34
CA GLU A 12 2.53 6.24 -4.00
C GLU A 12 1.12 5.65 -3.95
N TYR A 13 0.80 4.90 -2.91
CA TYR A 13 -0.51 4.33 -2.63
C TYR A 13 -1.04 4.89 -1.32
N GLU A 14 -2.29 5.34 -1.34
CA GLU A 14 -3.07 5.63 -0.14
C GLU A 14 -3.83 4.37 0.29
N ILE A 15 -3.57 3.92 1.51
CA ILE A 15 -4.26 2.80 2.16
C ILE A 15 -5.14 3.38 3.27
N ARG A 16 -6.44 3.13 3.18
CA ARG A 16 -7.43 3.52 4.19
C ARG A 16 -7.91 2.28 4.93
N TYR A 17 -8.02 2.37 6.24
CA TYR A 17 -8.44 1.28 7.12
C TYR A 17 -9.15 1.81 8.36
N PHE A 18 -9.91 0.95 9.03
CA PHE A 18 -10.58 1.26 10.29
C PHE A 18 -9.78 0.71 11.46
N GLU A 19 -9.52 1.55 12.46
CA GLU A 19 -8.87 1.13 13.69
C GLU A 19 -9.45 1.94 14.85
N GLN A 20 -9.84 1.24 15.92
CA GLN A 20 -10.49 1.84 17.10
C GLN A 20 -11.75 2.67 16.76
N GLY A 21 -12.54 2.19 15.80
CA GLY A 21 -13.79 2.85 15.39
C GLY A 21 -13.59 4.14 14.58
N LYS A 22 -12.37 4.44 14.14
CA LYS A 22 -12.04 5.60 13.32
C LYS A 22 -11.39 5.17 12.01
N MET A 23 -11.57 5.98 10.98
CA MET A 23 -10.91 5.80 9.69
C MET A 23 -9.51 6.42 9.73
N HIS A 24 -8.51 5.64 9.37
CA HIS A 24 -7.10 6.05 9.27
C HIS A 24 -6.63 5.94 7.83
N CYS A 25 -5.56 6.65 7.52
CA CYS A 25 -4.88 6.57 6.24
C CYS A 25 -3.37 6.44 6.43
N MET A 26 -2.73 5.66 5.57
CA MET A 26 -1.28 5.58 5.46
C MET A 26 -0.87 5.65 3.98
N ARG A 27 0.31 6.21 3.71
CA ARG A 27 0.86 6.33 2.36
C ARG A 27 2.10 5.45 2.25
N VAL A 28 2.19 4.68 1.17
CA VAL A 28 3.33 3.78 0.90
C VAL A 28 3.75 3.89 -0.55
N ILE A 29 5.05 3.92 -0.80
CA ILE A 29 5.60 3.83 -2.16
C ILE A 29 5.71 2.34 -2.50
N ALA A 30 5.03 1.89 -3.55
CA ALA A 30 5.00 0.48 -3.92
C ALA A 30 4.90 0.30 -5.44
N GLU A 31 5.49 -0.78 -5.94
CA GLU A 31 5.44 -1.15 -7.37
C GLU A 31 4.06 -1.62 -7.83
N SER A 32 3.19 -2.01 -6.89
CA SER A 32 1.82 -2.43 -7.19
C SER A 32 0.91 -2.36 -5.97
N LYS A 33 -0.40 -2.37 -6.22
CA LYS A 33 -1.44 -2.50 -5.17
C LYS A 33 -1.21 -3.73 -4.28
N LYS A 34 -0.70 -4.83 -4.84
CA LYS A 34 -0.40 -6.05 -4.07
C LYS A 34 0.74 -5.83 -3.08
N VAL A 35 1.79 -5.13 -3.50
CA VAL A 35 2.93 -4.79 -2.63
C VAL A 35 2.47 -3.82 -1.53
N ALA A 36 1.68 -2.81 -1.86
CA ALA A 36 1.08 -1.91 -0.87
C ALA A 36 0.21 -2.67 0.16
N TYR A 37 -0.56 -3.66 -0.29
CA TYR A 37 -1.35 -4.53 0.59
C TYR A 37 -0.49 -5.42 1.49
N GLN A 38 0.61 -5.99 0.98
CA GLN A 38 1.53 -6.76 1.82
C GLN A 38 2.14 -5.89 2.91
N TYR A 39 2.60 -4.69 2.57
CA TYR A 39 3.11 -3.73 3.55
C TYR A 39 2.09 -3.40 4.65
N TYR A 40 0.82 -3.24 4.29
CA TYR A 40 -0.27 -3.06 5.25
C TYR A 40 -0.38 -4.23 6.25
N LEU A 41 -0.31 -5.48 5.78
CA LEU A 41 -0.35 -6.66 6.65
C LEU A 41 0.91 -6.79 7.52
N GLU A 42 2.08 -6.48 6.97
CA GLU A 42 3.37 -6.49 7.69
C GLU A 42 3.41 -5.46 8.82
N CYS A 43 2.63 -4.37 8.70
CA CYS A 43 2.41 -3.41 9.79
C CYS A 43 1.51 -3.95 10.92
N GLY A 44 1.12 -5.23 10.88
CA GLY A 44 0.24 -5.87 11.87
C GLY A 44 -1.24 -5.52 11.71
N LYS A 45 -1.63 -4.94 10.57
CA LYS A 45 -3.04 -4.60 10.30
C LYS A 45 -3.80 -5.81 9.75
N HIS A 46 -5.11 -5.85 9.98
CA HIS A 46 -5.94 -6.96 9.53
C HIS A 46 -6.68 -6.63 8.23
N ASN A 47 -6.87 -7.63 7.38
CA ASN A 47 -7.64 -7.49 6.14
C ASN A 47 -9.11 -7.08 6.38
N SER A 48 -9.68 -7.46 7.53
CA SER A 48 -11.05 -7.05 7.93
C SER A 48 -11.18 -5.54 8.10
N ASP A 49 -10.08 -4.88 8.44
CA ASP A 49 -10.04 -3.45 8.76
C ASP A 49 -9.77 -2.62 7.50
N LEU A 50 -9.36 -3.26 6.40
CA LEU A 50 -9.00 -2.57 5.17
C LEU A 50 -10.24 -2.00 4.48
N TYR A 51 -10.24 -0.68 4.24
CA TYR A 51 -11.30 0.00 3.50
C TYR A 51 -10.95 0.13 2.01
N SER A 52 -9.77 0.66 1.68
CA SER A 52 -9.36 0.84 0.28
C SER A 52 -7.85 0.96 0.12
N ILE A 53 -7.33 0.53 -1.02
CA ILE A 53 -5.96 0.82 -1.47
C ILE A 53 -6.06 1.38 -2.88
N ARG A 54 -5.58 2.60 -3.07
CA ARG A 54 -5.59 3.30 -4.35
C ARG A 54 -4.26 4.01 -4.60
N PRO A 55 -3.78 4.10 -5.84
CA PRO A 55 -2.64 4.94 -6.16
C PRO A 55 -3.01 6.40 -5.83
N ASP A 56 -2.09 7.12 -5.21
CA ASP A 56 -2.18 8.56 -4.98
C ASP A 56 -1.64 9.29 -6.21
N LYS A 57 -2.30 9.03 -7.36
CA LYS A 57 -2.31 9.74 -8.65
C LYS A 57 -2.99 8.87 -9.73
#